data_AF-A0A8X7WPR7-F1
#
_entry.id   AF-A0A8X7WPR7-F1
#
_cell.length_a   1.000
_cell.length_b   1.000
_cell.length_c   1.000
_cell.angle_alpha   90.00
_cell.angle_beta   90.00
_cell.angle_gamma   90.00
#
_symmetry.space_group_name_H-M   'P 1'
#
loop_
_entity.id
_entity.type
_entity.pdbx_description
1 polymer ?
#
loop_
_entity_poly.entity_id
_entity_poly.type
_entity_poly.pdbx_seq_one_letter_code
_entity_poly.pdbx_strand_id
1 'polypeptide(L)'
;MLVFHNSLLKLHPSVDGNGRKRKYNDGSQSESSQAPSNLGDDPTKRPPGVKAAKGVCSKKSIAEDQALAQFETMCSIKEKDLAVKEKDLAIREKDLAVKERVSKMSLLDSLISKKETLSQAEEALKQKLLTEMLNN
;
A
#
# COMPACT_ATOMS: atom_id res chain seq x y z
N MET A 1 -5.90 -14.21 -17.15
CA MET A 1 -5.11 -14.55 -15.93
C MET A 1 -3.71 -13.98 -16.10
N LEU A 2 -3.32 -13.02 -15.26
CA LEU A 2 -1.95 -12.48 -15.28
C LEU A 2 -0.98 -13.54 -14.72
N VAL A 3 0.05 -13.84 -15.50
CA VAL A 3 1.15 -14.72 -15.09
C VAL A 3 2.08 -13.92 -14.17
N PHE A 4 2.14 -14.29 -12.89
CA PHE A 4 3.17 -13.79 -11.98
C PHE A 4 4.49 -14.51 -12.30
N HIS A 5 5.47 -13.78 -12.82
CA HIS A 5 6.85 -14.29 -12.90
C HIS A 5 7.55 -14.05 -11.55
N ASN A 6 7.86 -15.15 -10.88
CA ASN A 6 8.62 -15.22 -9.65
C ASN A 6 10.08 -15.47 -10.01
N SER A 7 10.94 -14.44 -9.91
CA SER A 7 12.38 -14.59 -10.14
C SER A 7 13.11 -14.68 -8.80
N LEU A 8 13.37 -15.92 -8.39
CA LEU A 8 14.15 -16.28 -7.22
C LEU A 8 15.63 -16.31 -7.64
N LEU A 9 16.40 -15.24 -7.39
CA LEU A 9 17.85 -15.31 -7.55
C LEU A 9 18.45 -16.14 -6.40
N LYS A 10 18.87 -17.35 -6.76
CA LYS A 10 19.69 -18.28 -5.96
C LYS A 10 21.09 -17.68 -5.77
N LEU A 11 21.46 -17.36 -4.53
CA LEU A 11 22.84 -17.13 -4.15
C LEU A 11 23.50 -18.49 -3.87
N HIS A 12 24.48 -18.90 -4.68
CA HIS A 12 25.37 -20.03 -4.38
C HIS A 12 26.60 -19.53 -3.59
N PRO A 13 27.13 -20.32 -2.63
CA PRO A 13 28.27 -19.93 -1.82
C PRO A 13 29.59 -20.10 -2.61
N SER A 14 30.44 -19.07 -2.60
CA SER A 14 31.85 -19.21 -2.96
C SER A 14 32.62 -19.72 -1.73
N VAL A 15 33.00 -21.00 -1.79
CA VAL A 15 34.05 -21.56 -0.95
C VAL A 15 35.39 -21.03 -1.46
N ASP A 16 36.19 -20.42 -0.58
CA ASP A 16 37.63 -20.69 -0.47
C ASP A 16 38.30 -19.96 0.72
N GLY A 17 39.00 -20.75 1.55
CA GLY A 17 40.24 -20.37 2.24
C GLY A 17 40.16 -19.73 3.64
N ASN A 18 40.47 -20.50 4.69
CA ASN A 18 41.69 -20.34 5.51
C ASN A 18 41.56 -21.05 6.89
N GLY A 19 42.65 -21.67 7.33
CA GLY A 19 42.68 -22.75 8.32
C GLY A 19 42.41 -22.40 9.79
N ARG A 20 42.12 -23.44 10.58
CA ARG A 20 42.78 -23.73 11.87
C ARG A 20 42.30 -25.08 12.45
N LYS A 21 43.21 -26.07 12.45
CA LYS A 21 43.10 -27.32 13.21
C LYS A 21 43.00 -27.01 14.71
N ARG A 22 42.05 -27.62 15.43
CA ARG A 22 42.24 -28.00 16.84
C ARG A 22 41.59 -29.36 17.06
N LYS A 23 42.40 -30.31 17.53
CA LYS A 23 41.96 -31.60 18.05
C LYS A 23 41.20 -31.39 19.36
N TYR A 24 40.17 -32.19 19.63
CA TYR A 24 39.72 -32.42 21.00
C TYR A 24 39.38 -33.90 21.17
N ASN A 25 39.86 -34.44 22.29
CA ASN A 25 40.08 -35.85 22.58
C ASN A 25 38.82 -36.52 23.16
N ASP A 26 38.69 -37.81 22.86
CA ASP A 26 37.81 -38.78 23.52
C ASP A 26 38.24 -38.95 24.99
N GLY A 27 37.27 -39.10 25.91
CA GLY A 27 37.54 -39.01 27.34
C GLY A 27 36.35 -39.37 28.23
N SER A 28 36.02 -40.67 28.23
CA SER A 28 35.58 -41.51 29.35
C SER A 28 34.54 -40.99 30.36
N GLN A 29 33.48 -41.80 30.49
CA GLN A 29 32.56 -41.82 31.62
C GLN A 29 33.29 -42.09 32.96
N SER A 30 32.82 -41.47 34.03
CA SER A 30 33.04 -41.94 35.40
C SER A 30 31.79 -41.70 36.24
N GLU A 31 31.29 -42.79 36.80
CA GLU A 31 30.19 -42.88 37.76
C GLU A 31 30.68 -42.69 39.22
N SER A 32 29.73 -42.63 40.18
CA SER A 32 29.84 -42.76 41.66
C SER A 32 29.56 -41.44 42.44
N SER A 33 28.75 -41.33 43.50
CA SER A 33 27.83 -42.18 44.27
C SER A 33 26.92 -41.32 45.19
N GLN A 34 25.71 -41.81 45.51
CA GLN A 34 24.87 -41.73 46.77
C GLN A 34 24.78 -40.42 47.61
N ALA A 35 23.71 -40.00 48.33
CA ALA A 35 22.33 -40.40 48.67
C ALA A 35 21.64 -39.21 49.44
N PRO A 36 20.31 -39.20 49.73
CA PRO A 36 19.52 -38.00 50.08
C PRO A 36 19.20 -37.83 51.58
N SER A 37 19.01 -36.59 52.05
CA SER A 37 18.35 -36.20 53.31
C SER A 37 18.17 -34.67 53.32
N ASN A 38 17.18 -34.01 53.92
CA ASN A 38 15.84 -34.28 54.43
C ASN A 38 15.16 -32.90 54.52
N LEU A 39 13.87 -32.83 54.20
CA LEU A 39 12.81 -31.99 54.79
C LEU A 39 13.09 -30.49 55.05
N GLY A 40 12.36 -29.62 54.34
CA GLY A 40 12.19 -28.20 54.69
C GLY A 40 11.27 -27.47 53.72
N ASP A 41 10.21 -26.87 54.27
CA ASP A 41 9.10 -26.14 53.66
C ASP A 41 9.37 -25.19 52.47
N ASP A 42 8.36 -25.14 51.57
CA ASP A 42 7.90 -23.98 50.75
C ASP A 42 8.83 -23.44 49.61
N PRO A 43 8.32 -22.68 48.62
CA PRO A 43 7.14 -22.81 47.74
C PRO A 43 7.58 -23.33 46.35
N THR A 44 6.88 -24.33 45.76
CA THR A 44 7.08 -24.82 44.36
C THR A 44 8.47 -24.55 43.74
N LYS A 45 9.54 -25.00 44.42
CA LYS A 45 10.91 -24.79 43.96
C LYS A 45 11.12 -25.66 42.73
N ARG A 46 11.20 -25.03 41.56
CA ARG A 46 11.56 -25.69 40.31
C ARG A 46 12.88 -26.45 40.51
N PRO A 47 12.98 -27.69 40.02
CA PRO A 47 14.16 -28.50 40.23
C PRO A 47 15.41 -27.81 39.65
N PRO A 48 16.57 -27.92 40.33
CA PRO A 48 17.84 -27.38 39.85
C PRO A 48 18.11 -27.89 38.43
N GLY A 49 18.35 -26.97 37.49
CA GLY A 49 18.56 -27.28 36.07
C GLY A 49 17.42 -26.86 35.14
N VAL A 50 16.24 -26.51 35.65
CA VAL A 50 15.14 -25.99 34.83
C VAL A 50 15.20 -24.46 34.76
N LYS A 51 15.81 -23.94 33.70
CA LYS A 51 15.83 -22.49 33.42
C LYS A 51 14.39 -21.95 33.29
N ALA A 52 14.12 -20.78 33.88
CA ALA A 52 12.92 -20.03 33.56
C ALA A 52 12.95 -19.65 32.06
N ALA A 53 11.82 -19.77 31.38
CA ALA A 53 11.66 -19.12 30.09
C ALA A 53 11.79 -17.61 30.33
N LYS A 54 12.69 -16.95 29.59
CA LYS A 54 12.86 -15.50 29.64
C LYS A 54 11.51 -14.87 29.29
N GLY A 55 10.86 -14.23 30.26
CA GLY A 55 9.65 -13.46 30.01
C GLY A 55 9.96 -12.40 28.98
N VAL A 56 9.21 -12.39 27.87
CA VAL A 56 9.21 -11.28 26.92
C VAL A 56 8.53 -10.12 27.65
N CYS A 57 9.32 -9.29 28.33
CA CYS A 57 8.89 -7.99 28.80
C CYS A 57 8.63 -7.14 27.55
N SER A 58 7.35 -6.90 27.28
CA SER A 58 6.76 -6.12 26.20
C SER A 58 7.23 -4.66 26.22
N LYS A 59 8.47 -4.41 25.83
CA LYS A 59 8.88 -3.07 25.37
C LYS A 59 8.37 -2.92 23.94
N LYS A 60 7.17 -2.39 23.75
CA LYS A 60 6.81 -1.77 22.48
C LYS A 60 7.88 -0.73 22.21
N SER A 61 8.63 -0.90 21.13
CA SER A 61 9.73 -0.01 20.84
C SER A 61 9.16 1.34 20.40
N ILE A 62 9.72 2.45 20.87
CA ILE A 62 9.34 3.82 20.45
C ILE A 62 9.37 3.95 18.91
N ALA A 63 10.21 3.14 18.25
CA ALA A 63 10.30 3.04 16.79
C ALA A 63 9.04 2.46 16.12
N GLU A 64 8.34 1.50 16.74
CA GLU A 64 7.08 0.93 16.21
C GLU A 64 5.94 1.95 16.27
N ASP A 65 5.81 2.68 17.38
CA ASP A 65 4.76 3.71 17.54
C ASP A 65 5.00 4.87 16.55
N GLN A 66 6.26 5.24 16.31
CA GLN A 66 6.62 6.24 15.29
C GLN A 66 6.29 5.77 13.86
N ALA A 67 6.53 4.49 13.55
CA ALA A 67 6.21 3.93 12.25
C ALA A 67 4.70 3.89 11.97
N LEU A 68 3.89 3.57 12.99
CA LEU A 68 2.43 3.61 12.90
C LEU A 68 1.90 5.04 12.67
N ALA A 69 2.42 6.02 13.39
CA ALA A 69 2.05 7.43 13.20
C ALA A 69 2.41 7.95 11.79
N GLN A 70 3.56 7.54 11.25
CA GLN A 70 3.95 7.85 9.87
C GLN A 70 3.01 7.18 8.86
N PHE A 71 2.64 5.92 9.09
CA PHE A 71 1.70 5.21 8.22
C PHE A 71 0.31 5.86 8.23
N GLU A 72 -0.22 6.22 9.40
CA GLU A 72 -1.49 6.93 9.53
C GLU A 72 -1.47 8.27 8.79
N THR A 73 -0.37 9.03 8.94
CA THR A 73 -0.18 10.29 8.22
C THR A 73 -0.21 10.08 6.70
N MET A 74 0.50 9.07 6.20
CA MET A 74 0.52 8.73 4.77
C MET A 74 -0.86 8.30 4.26
N CYS A 75 -1.60 7.51 5.02
CA CYS A 75 -2.98 7.14 4.70
C CYS A 75 -3.89 8.37 4.63
N SER A 76 -3.84 9.26 5.62
CA SER A 76 -4.64 10.49 5.63
C SER A 76 -4.32 11.41 4.44
N ILE A 77 -3.04 11.52 4.05
CA ILE A 77 -2.65 12.27 2.86
C ILE A 77 -3.25 11.63 1.61
N LYS A 78 -3.12 10.30 1.47
CA LYS A 78 -3.66 9.58 0.31
C LYS A 78 -5.18 9.72 0.19
N GLU A 79 -5.91 9.68 1.30
CA GLU A 79 -7.36 9.91 1.32
C GLU A 79 -7.72 11.32 0.83
N LYS A 80 -7.01 12.35 1.31
CA LYS A 80 -7.21 13.74 0.87
C LYS A 80 -6.88 13.91 -0.61
N ASP A 81 -5.80 13.31 -1.09
CA ASP A 81 -5.42 13.32 -2.50
C ASP A 81 -6.48 12.68 -3.39
N LEU A 82 -7.09 11.57 -2.95
CA LEU A 82 -8.20 10.94 -3.67
C LEU A 82 -9.43 11.84 -3.68
N ALA A 83 -9.78 12.46 -2.55
CA ALA A 83 -10.91 13.38 -2.46
C ALA A 83 -10.72 14.62 -3.35
N VAL A 84 -9.50 15.14 -3.46
CA VAL A 84 -9.18 16.24 -4.39
C VAL A 84 -9.32 15.79 -5.84
N LYS A 85 -8.77 14.62 -6.20
CA LYS A 85 -8.91 14.06 -7.55
C LYS A 85 -10.37 13.86 -7.95
N GLU A 86 -11.22 13.39 -7.03
CA GLU A 86 -12.65 13.25 -7.28
C GLU A 86 -13.31 14.60 -7.60
N LYS A 87 -12.98 15.64 -6.83
CA LYS A 87 -13.47 17.01 -7.09
C LYS A 87 -12.97 17.56 -8.44
N ASP A 88 -11.70 17.35 -8.76
CA ASP A 88 -11.11 17.79 -10.04
C ASP A 88 -11.77 17.10 -11.23
N LEU A 89 -12.10 15.81 -11.10
CA LEU A 89 -12.84 15.08 -12.13
C LEU A 89 -14.26 15.63 -12.30
N ALA A 90 -14.96 15.93 -11.20
CA ALA A 90 -16.29 16.53 -11.25
C ALA A 90 -16.28 17.94 -11.87
N ILE A 91 -15.24 18.74 -11.61
CA ILE A 91 -15.07 20.06 -12.25
C ILE A 91 -14.83 19.87 -13.75
N ARG A 92 -13.94 18.95 -14.14
CA ARG A 92 -13.64 18.66 -15.56
C ARG A 92 -14.88 18.24 -16.34
N GLU A 93 -15.75 17.42 -15.76
CA GLU A 93 -17.00 17.02 -16.41
C GLU A 93 -17.92 18.21 -16.66
N LYS A 94 -18.07 19.10 -15.67
CA LYS A 94 -18.84 20.34 -15.81
C LYS A 94 -18.24 21.26 -16.86
N ASP A 95 -16.92 21.42 -16.88
CA ASP A 95 -16.22 22.24 -17.86
C ASP A 95 -16.41 21.70 -19.29
N LEU A 96 -16.39 20.38 -19.46
CA LEU A 96 -16.67 19.76 -20.75
C LEU A 96 -18.10 20.04 -21.20
N ALA A 97 -19.09 19.89 -20.31
CA ALA A 97 -20.48 20.19 -20.62
C ALA A 97 -20.70 21.68 -20.95
N VAL A 98 -20.03 22.60 -20.23
CA VAL A 98 -20.04 24.04 -20.55
C VAL A 98 -19.41 24.28 -21.92
N LYS A 99 -18.26 23.67 -22.21
CA LYS A 99 -17.54 23.82 -23.48
C LYS A 99 -18.37 23.31 -24.66
N GLU A 100 -19.09 22.21 -24.51
CA GLU A 100 -20.01 21.72 -25.55
C GLU A 100 -21.15 22.71 -25.81
N ARG A 101 -21.77 23.26 -24.75
CA ARG A 101 -22.82 24.29 -24.88
C ARG A 101 -22.29 25.56 -25.56
N VAL A 102 -21.11 26.03 -25.17
CA VAL A 102 -20.47 27.21 -25.78
C VAL A 102 -20.13 26.92 -27.25
N SER A 103 -19.65 25.73 -27.58
CA SER A 103 -19.33 25.36 -28.98
C SER A 103 -20.57 25.34 -29.86
N LYS A 104 -21.70 24.80 -29.36
CA LYS A 104 -23.00 24.85 -30.07
C LYS A 104 -23.48 26.28 -30.28
N MET A 105 -23.38 27.13 -29.25
CA MET A 105 -23.74 28.55 -29.34
C MET A 105 -22.88 29.28 -30.37
N SER A 106 -21.56 29.12 -30.32
CA SER A 106 -20.63 29.77 -31.27
C SER A 106 -20.88 29.34 -32.71
N LEU A 107 -21.18 28.06 -32.93
CA LEU A 107 -21.59 27.56 -34.25
C LEU A 107 -22.90 28.21 -34.72
N LEU A 108 -23.89 28.31 -33.84
CA LEU A 108 -25.17 28.94 -34.13
C LEU A 108 -25.01 30.45 -34.44
N ASP A 109 -24.23 31.17 -33.64
CA ASP A 109 -23.91 32.59 -33.86
C ASP A 109 -23.26 32.80 -35.24
N SER A 110 -22.36 31.89 -35.62
CA SER A 110 -21.72 31.90 -36.93
C SER A 110 -22.72 31.69 -38.05
N LEU A 111 -23.67 30.76 -37.90
CA LEU A 111 -24.75 30.52 -38.88
C LEU A 111 -25.72 31.70 -38.98
N ILE A 112 -26.02 32.39 -37.87
CA ILE A 112 -26.89 33.57 -37.86
C ILE A 112 -26.21 34.78 -38.49
N SER A 113 -24.89 34.91 -38.32
CA SER A 113 -24.12 36.06 -38.81
C SER A 113 -23.87 36.04 -40.32
N LYS A 114 -24.03 34.87 -40.98
CA LYS A 114 -23.93 34.76 -42.43
C LYS A 114 -25.00 35.63 -43.09
N LYS A 115 -24.57 36.58 -43.93
CA LYS A 115 -25.45 37.48 -44.69
C LYS A 115 -25.95 36.86 -46.01
N GLU A 116 -25.31 35.78 -46.44
CA GLU A 116 -25.69 35.02 -47.62
C GLU A 116 -26.83 34.05 -47.29
N THR A 117 -27.63 33.69 -48.29
CA THR A 117 -28.70 32.69 -48.13
C THR A 117 -28.09 31.34 -47.73
N LEU A 118 -28.54 30.80 -46.60
CA LEU A 118 -28.10 29.51 -46.10
C LEU A 118 -28.57 28.39 -47.02
N SER A 119 -27.78 27.33 -47.12
CA SER A 119 -28.24 26.11 -47.78
C SER A 119 -29.32 25.41 -46.95
N GLN A 120 -30.19 24.63 -47.59
CA GLN A 120 -31.25 23.85 -46.91
C GLN A 120 -30.70 23.02 -45.74
N ALA A 121 -29.51 22.44 -45.89
CA ALA A 121 -28.86 21.65 -44.84
C ALA A 121 -28.42 22.50 -43.64
N GLU A 122 -27.92 23.72 -43.89
CA GLU A 122 -27.50 24.66 -42.85
C GLU A 122 -28.71 25.23 -42.10
N GLU A 123 -29.80 25.51 -42.80
CA GLU A 123 -31.06 25.92 -42.18
C GLU A 123 -31.61 24.83 -41.26
N ALA A 124 -31.63 23.57 -41.73
CA ALA A 124 -32.05 22.44 -40.91
C ALA A 124 -31.16 22.29 -39.66
N LEU A 125 -29.84 22.44 -39.80
CA LEU A 125 -28.92 22.42 -38.66
C LEU A 125 -29.19 23.57 -37.68
N LYS A 126 -29.39 24.78 -38.18
CA LYS A 126 -29.72 25.97 -37.37
C LYS A 126 -31.00 25.75 -36.54
N GLN A 127 -32.06 25.22 -37.15
CA GLN A 127 -33.32 24.91 -36.46
C GLN A 127 -33.13 23.82 -35.40
N LYS A 128 -32.34 22.78 -35.71
CA LYS A 128 -32.02 21.71 -34.77
C LYS A 128 -31.28 22.25 -33.54
N LEU A 129 -30.25 23.08 -33.73
CA LEU A 129 -29.49 23.70 -32.63
C LEU A 129 -30.37 24.60 -31.77
N LEU A 130 -31.22 25.46 -32.38
CA LEU A 130 -32.18 26.28 -31.64
C LEU A 130 -33.12 25.43 -30.78
N THR A 131 -33.68 24.37 -31.36
CA THR A 131 -34.59 23.46 -30.66
C THR A 131 -33.89 22.76 -29.47
N GLU A 132 -32.69 22.24 -29.69
CA GLU A 132 -31.91 21.56 -28.66
C GLU A 132 -31.53 22.50 -27.50
N MET A 133 -31.25 23.78 -27.80
CA MET A 133 -30.89 24.78 -26.80
C MET A 133 -32.08 25.29 -26.00
N LEU A 134 -33.29 25.32 -26.59
CA LEU A 134 -34.52 25.73 -25.90
C LEU A 134 -35.16 24.62 -25.07
N ASN A 135 -34.81 23.35 -25.34
CA ASN A 135 -35.37 22.18 -24.65
C ASN A 135 -34.55 21.72 -23.42
N ASN A 136 -33.44 22.40 -23.09
CA ASN A 136 -32.57 22.11 -21.94
C ASN A 136 -32.86 22.99 -20.74
#